data_AF-A0A0W8BW76-F1
#
_entry.id   AF-A0A0W8BW76-F1
#
_cell.length_a   1.000
_cell.length_b   1.000
_cell.length_c   1.000
_cell.angle_alpha   90.00
_cell.angle_beta   90.00
_cell.angle_gamma   90.00
#
_symmetry.space_group_name_H-M   'P 1'
#
loop_
_entity.id
_entity.type
_entity.pdbx_description
1 polymer ?
#
loop_
_entity_poly.entity_id
_entity_poly.type
_entity_poly.pdbx_seq_one_letter_code
_entity_poly.pdbx_strand_id
1 'polypeptide(L)' 'MKLHCKEVIRNKGIDQVTVEDLIEEITPKGRASVPEDVKSDLLEKIKAFIEKEADIKTT' A
#
# COMPACT_ATOMS: atom_id res chain seq x y z
N MET A 1 -10.89 0.73 2.90
CA MET A 1 -9.93 1.06 3.98
C MET A 1 -10.44 2.11 4.96
N LYS A 2 -10.88 3.31 4.52
CA LYS A 2 -11.38 4.36 5.43
C LYS A 2 -12.46 3.90 6.42
N LEU A 3 -13.42 3.07 5.98
CA LEU A 3 -14.44 2.49 6.86
C LEU A 3 -13.84 1.62 7.95
N HIS A 4 -12.84 0.80 7.62
CA HIS A 4 -12.18 -0.06 8.57
C HIS A 4 -11.38 0.74 9.62
N CYS A 5 -10.71 1.81 9.22
CA CYS A 5 -10.07 2.72 10.19
C CYS A 5 -11.08 3.28 11.21
N LYS A 6 -12.28 3.66 10.74
CA LYS A 6 -13.36 4.14 11.62
C LYS A 6 -13.85 3.07 12.59
N GLU A 7 -13.94 1.82 12.14
CA GLU A 7 -14.30 0.68 13.01
C GLU A 7 -13.25 0.46 14.10
N VAL A 8 -11.96 0.47 13.74
CA VAL A 8 -10.85 0.32 14.70
C VAL A 8 -10.91 1.40 15.78
N ILE A 9 -11.03 2.68 15.37
CA ILE A 9 -11.13 3.81 16.30
C ILE A 9 -12.38 3.68 17.18
N ARG A 10 -13.53 3.27 16.60
CA ARG A 10 -14.78 3.10 17.35
C ARG A 10 -14.67 1.98 18.40
N ASN A 11 -14.00 0.88 18.06
CA ASN A 11 -13.88 -0.28 18.94
C ASN A 11 -12.88 -0.04 20.07
N LYS A 12 -11.79 0.68 19.81
CA LYS A 12 -10.77 1.00 20.82
C LYS A 12 -11.09 2.26 21.65
N GLY A 13 -11.84 3.20 21.08
CA GLY A 13 -12.11 4.52 21.67
C GLY A 13 -11.13 5.58 21.15
N ILE A 14 -11.64 6.77 20.83
CA ILE A 14 -10.85 7.83 20.17
C ILE A 14 -9.70 8.34 21.03
N ASP A 15 -9.87 8.39 22.35
CA ASP A 15 -8.86 8.86 23.30
C ASP A 15 -7.79 7.79 23.61
N GLN A 16 -7.98 6.56 23.13
CA GLN A 16 -7.14 5.39 23.43
C GLN A 16 -6.33 4.92 22.22
N VAL A 17 -6.40 5.63 21.09
CA VAL A 17 -5.71 5.26 19.84
C VAL A 17 -4.81 6.39 19.40
N THR A 18 -3.51 6.11 19.30
CA THR A 18 -2.58 6.99 18.59
C THR A 18 -2.63 6.73 17.09
N VAL A 19 -2.03 7.62 16.31
CA VAL A 19 -1.92 7.43 14.86
C VAL A 19 -1.03 6.21 14.56
N GLU A 20 0.02 6.01 15.34
CA GLU A 20 0.94 4.89 15.24
C GLU A 20 0.22 3.55 15.45
N ASP A 21 -0.59 3.44 16.52
CA ASP A 21 -1.40 2.23 16.78
C ASP A 21 -2.33 1.91 15.60
N LEU A 22 -2.94 2.95 15.03
CA LEU A 22 -3.83 2.80 13.90
C LEU A 22 -3.08 2.33 12.65
N ILE A 23 -1.88 2.87 12.39
CA ILE A 23 -1.03 2.46 11.25
C ILE A 23 -0.66 0.98 11.38
N GLU A 24 -0.20 0.55 12.54
CA GLU A 24 0.21 -0.84 12.78
C GLU A 24 -0.95 -1.80 12.50
N GLU A 25 -2.16 -1.47 12.98
CA GLU A 25 -3.33 -2.33 12.82
C GLU A 25 -3.87 -2.38 11.39
N ILE A 26 -3.93 -1.23 10.70
CA ILE A 26 -4.53 -1.21 9.35
C ILE A 26 -3.57 -1.66 8.25
N THR A 27 -2.24 -1.62 8.48
CA THR A 27 -1.23 -1.89 7.45
C THR A 27 -1.34 -3.29 6.84
N PRO A 28 -1.45 -4.39 7.62
CA PRO A 28 -1.58 -5.74 7.07
C PRO A 28 -2.80 -5.86 6.14
N LYS A 29 -3.95 -5.31 6.56
CA LYS A 29 -5.18 -5.33 5.75
C LYS A 29 -5.08 -4.43 4.53
N GLY A 30 -4.44 -3.26 4.66
CA GLY A 30 -4.13 -2.36 3.56
C GLY A 30 -3.36 -3.07 2.46
N ARG A 31 -2.27 -3.74 2.83
CA ARG A 31 -1.44 -4.52 1.90
C ARG A 31 -2.21 -5.68 1.27
N ALA A 32 -2.99 -6.42 2.05
CA ALA A 32 -3.79 -7.54 1.56
C ALA A 32 -4.93 -7.10 0.63
N SER A 33 -5.45 -5.88 0.79
CA SER A 33 -6.54 -5.35 -0.03
C SER A 33 -6.14 -4.91 -1.44
N VAL A 34 -4.84 -4.88 -1.75
CA VAL A 34 -4.34 -4.53 -3.08
C VAL A 34 -4.59 -5.70 -4.04
N PRO A 35 -5.40 -5.52 -5.08
CA PRO A 35 -5.64 -6.54 -6.10
C PRO A 35 -4.34 -6.95 -6.83
N GLU A 36 -4.29 -8.20 -7.31
CA GLU A 36 -3.08 -8.76 -7.92
C GLU A 36 -2.77 -8.21 -9.32
N ASP A 37 -3.82 -7.86 -10.07
CA ASP A 37 -3.72 -7.15 -11.34
C ASP A 37 -3.01 -5.80 -11.17
N VAL A 38 -3.35 -5.01 -10.14
CA VAL A 38 -2.68 -3.74 -9.84
C VAL A 38 -1.19 -3.93 -9.56
N LYS A 39 -0.81 -5.00 -8.85
CA LYS A 39 0.61 -5.32 -8.58
C LYS A 39 1.33 -5.72 -9.86
N SER A 40 0.67 -6.53 -10.69
CA SER A 40 1.22 -7.02 -11.96
C SER A 40 1.45 -5.87 -12.94
N ASP A 41 0.45 -5.00 -13.12
CA ASP A 41 0.55 -3.81 -13.97
C ASP A 41 1.69 -2.89 -13.54
N LEU A 42 1.88 -2.70 -12.23
CA LEU A 42 2.97 -1.87 -11.72
C LEU A 42 4.33 -2.52 -11.94
N LEU A 43 4.43 -3.84 -11.76
CA LEU A 43 5.64 -4.59 -12.03
C LEU A 43 6.05 -4.50 -13.51
N GLU A 44 5.10 -4.59 -14.44
CA GLU A 44 5.36 -4.42 -15.87
C GLU A 44 5.89 -3.01 -16.18
N LYS A 45 5.30 -1.97 -15.60
CA LYS A 45 5.80 -0.59 -15.76
C LYS A 45 7.22 -0.41 -15.21
N ILE A 46 7.54 -1.04 -14.08
CA ILE A 46 8.90 -1.01 -13.51
C ILE A 46 9.89 -1.71 -14.44
N LYS A 47 9.54 -2.89 -14.99
CA LYS A 47 10.39 -3.61 -15.96
C LYS A 47 10.64 -2.78 -17.21
N ALA A 48 9.58 -2.25 -17.82
CA ALA A 48 9.68 -1.41 -19.01
C ALA A 48 10.53 -0.14 -18.76
N PHE A 49 10.42 0.46 -17.57
CA PHE A 49 11.27 1.57 -17.18
C PHE A 49 12.75 1.16 -17.10
N ILE A 50 13.06 0.04 -16.45
CA ILE A 50 14.44 -0.47 -16.32
C ILE A 50 15.04 -0.80 -17.69
N GLU A 51 14.28 -1.46 -18.58
CA GLU A 51 14.72 -1.80 -19.94
C GLU A 51 15.06 -0.54 -20.74
N LYS A 52 14.16 0.44 -20.73
CA LYS A 52 14.39 1.74 -21.38
C LYS A 52 15.66 2.43 -20.86
N GLU A 53 15.87 2.45 -19.55
CA GLU A 53 17.06 3.07 -18.94
C GLU A 53 18.36 2.31 -19.25
N ALA A 54 18.29 0.99 -19.46
CA ALA A 54 19.44 0.20 -19.88
C ALA A 54 19.84 0.49 -21.33
N ASP A 55 18.86 0.59 -22.24
CA ASP A 55 19.07 0.93 -23.65
C ASP A 55 19.65 2.34 -23.83
N ILE A 56 19.20 3.31 -23.00
CA ILE A 56 19.74 4.68 -22.98
C ILE A 56 21.22 4.72 -22.58
N LYS A 57 21.67 3.80 -21.72
CA LYS A 57 23.07 3.78 -21.24
C LYS A 57 24.04 3.06 -22.18
N THR A 58 23.53 2.27 -23.12
CA THR A 58 24.35 1.52 -24.09
C THR A 58 24.51 2.23 -25.43
N THR A 59 23.81 3.35 -25.63
CA THR A 59 23.91 4.23 -26.80
C THR A 59 24.72 5.49 -26.45
#